data_AF-A0A1Q7RN97-F1
#
_entry.id   AF-A0A1Q7RN97-F1
#
_cell.length_a   1.000
_cell.length_b   1.000
_cell.length_c   1.000
_cell.angle_alpha   90.00
_cell.angle_beta   90.00
_cell.angle_gamma   90.00
#
_symmetry.space_group_name_H-M   'P 1'
#
loop_
_entity.id
_entity.type
_entity.pdbx_description
1 polymer ?
#
loop_
_entity_poly.entity_id
_entity_poly.type
_entity_poly.pdbx_seq_one_letter_code
_entity_poly.pdbx_strand_id
1 'polypeptide(L)' 'TASKFKSDFLIFKDGMEINGKSIIGVMTLAAEQGSKLKLRFQGEDEEEAAKAVVELFESGFDEK' A
#
# COMPACT_ATOMS: atom_id res chain seq x y z
N THR A 1 -4.87 -8.14 0.80
CA THR A 1 -5.55 -7.11 1.61
C THR A 1 -6.07 -5.97 0.74
N ALA A 2 -5.25 -5.31 -0.08
CA ALA A 2 -5.69 -4.20 -0.94
C ALA A 2 -6.69 -4.56 -2.07
N SER A 3 -6.58 -5.74 -2.69
CA SER A 3 -7.46 -6.14 -3.83
C SER A 3 -8.91 -6.43 -3.43
N LYS A 4 -9.22 -6.44 -2.12
CA LYS A 4 -10.58 -6.66 -1.60
C LYS A 4 -11.42 -5.38 -1.58
N PHE A 5 -10.76 -4.22 -1.67
CA PHE A 5 -11.40 -2.91 -1.62
C PHE A 5 -11.70 -2.40 -3.03
N LYS A 6 -12.81 -1.68 -3.17
CA LYS A 6 -13.20 -1.01 -4.41
C LYS A 6 -12.31 0.21 -4.68
N SER A 7 -11.86 0.89 -3.64
CA SER A 7 -11.03 2.09 -3.72
C SER A 7 -9.72 1.84 -4.43
N ASP A 8 -9.33 2.76 -5.29
CA ASP A 8 -8.01 2.76 -5.89
C ASP A 8 -6.94 2.97 -4.82
N PHE A 9 -5.84 2.23 -4.94
CA PHE A 9 -4.72 2.29 -4.00
C PHE A 9 -3.43 2.53 -4.78
N LEU A 10 -2.81 3.68 -4.53
CA LEU A 10 -1.57 4.11 -5.15
C LEU A 10 -0.49 4.33 -4.09
N ILE A 11 0.73 3.90 -4.41
CA ILE A 11 1.92 4.06 -3.59
C ILE A 11 2.89 4.97 -4.33
N PHE A 12 3.36 5.99 -3.61
CA PHE A 12 4.34 6.95 -4.09
C PHE A 12 5.65 6.77 -3.34
N LYS A 13 6.73 6.54 -4.09
CA LYS A 13 8.10 6.45 -3.57
C LYS A 13 9.06 7.08 -4.58
N ASP A 14 9.90 8.02 -4.15
CA ASP A 14 10.96 8.62 -4.97
C ASP A 14 10.49 9.15 -6.34
N GLY A 15 9.26 9.70 -6.41
CA GLY A 15 8.66 10.21 -7.64
C GLY A 15 8.04 9.14 -8.55
N MET A 16 8.10 7.87 -8.18
CA MET A 16 7.39 6.78 -8.84
C MET A 16 6.01 6.58 -8.22
N GLU A 17 5.00 6.42 -9.08
CA GLU A 17 3.64 6.05 -8.71
C GLU A 17 3.39 4.60 -9.12
N ILE A 18 2.97 3.78 -8.16
CA ILE A 18 2.76 2.34 -8.35
C ILE A 18 1.39 1.95 -7.83
N ASN A 19 0.69 1.08 -8.56
CA ASN A 19 -0.57 0.52 -8.12
C ASN A 19 -0.34 -0.48 -6.98
N GLY A 20 -0.78 -0.14 -5.78
CA GLY A 20 -0.59 -0.95 -4.58
C GLY A 20 -1.50 -2.19 -4.49
N LYS A 21 -2.48 -2.34 -5.40
CA LYS A 21 -3.23 -3.60 -5.57
C LYS A 21 -2.47 -4.64 -6.39
N SER A 22 -1.46 -4.21 -7.14
CA SER A 22 -0.63 -5.11 -7.94
C SER A 22 0.53 -5.63 -7.11
N ILE A 23 0.53 -6.93 -6.82
CA ILE A 23 1.60 -7.61 -6.08
C ILE A 23 2.98 -7.37 -6.71
N ILE A 24 3.04 -7.29 -8.05
CA ILE A 24 4.26 -7.03 -8.81
C ILE A 24 4.80 -5.63 -8.50
N GLY A 25 3.91 -4.63 -8.45
CA GLY A 25 4.28 -3.25 -8.15
C GLY A 25 4.84 -3.10 -6.74
N VAL A 26 4.21 -3.74 -5.76
CA VAL A 26 4.66 -3.70 -4.36
C VAL A 26 6.02 -4.39 -4.17
N MET A 27 6.24 -5.55 -4.80
CA MET A 27 7.54 -6.24 -4.75
C MET A 27 8.66 -5.44 -5.45
N THR A 28 8.32 -4.71 -6.52
CA THR A 28 9.28 -3.90 -7.28
C THR A 28 9.67 -2.62 -6.55
N LEU A 29 8.83 -2.16 -5.61
CA LEU A 29 9.05 -0.92 -4.87
C LEU A 29 10.38 -0.92 -4.10
N ALA A 30 10.97 -2.10 -3.84
CA ALA A 30 12.24 -2.30 -3.12
C ALA A 30 12.34 -1.32 -1.94
N ALA A 31 11.25 -1.18 -1.19
CA ALA A 31 11.20 -0.30 -0.05
C ALA A 31 12.04 -0.95 1.05
N GLU A 32 13.27 -0.48 1.17
CA GLU A 32 14.11 -0.82 2.30
C GLU A 32 13.44 -0.32 3.59
N GLN A 33 13.64 -1.08 4.68
CA GLN A 33 13.18 -0.68 6.00
C GLN A 33 13.66 0.75 6.31
N GLY A 34 12.72 1.64 6.69
CA GLY A 34 13.01 3.06 6.94
C GLY A 34 12.73 4.00 5.76
N SER A 35 12.35 3.46 4.59
CA SER A 35 11.87 4.26 3.46
C SER A 35 10.56 4.96 3.80
N LYS A 36 10.43 6.24 3.41
CA LYS A 36 9.15 6.96 3.53
C LYS A 36 8.31 6.72 2.29
N LEU A 37 7.13 6.13 2.48
CA LEU A 37 6.14 5.90 1.44
C LEU A 37 4.97 6.85 1.63
N LYS A 38 4.40 7.33 0.53
CA LYS A 38 3.13 8.05 0.55
C LYS A 38 2.06 7.17 -0.08
N LEU A 39 1.01 6.90 0.67
CA LEU A 39 -0.11 6.08 0.25
C LEU A 39 -1.30 6.98 -0.10
N ARG A 40 -1.99 6.67 -1.19
CA ARG A 40 -3.24 7.34 -1.58
C ARG A 40 -4.31 6.28 -1.79
N PHE A 41 -5.43 6.47 -1.12
CA PHE A 41 -6.65 5.69 -1.29
C PHE A 41 -7.71 6.63 -1.86
N GLN A 42 -8.49 6.14 -2.83
CA GLN A 42 -9.56 6.92 -3.42
C GLN A 42 -10.74 6.02 -3.77
N GLY A 43 -11.88 6.25 -3.13
CA GLY A 43 -13.11 5.50 -3.41
C GLY A 43 -14.05 5.39 -2.21
N GLU A 44 -15.11 4.61 -2.38
CA GLU A 44 -16.20 4.50 -1.39
C GLU A 44 -15.77 3.87 -0.07
N ASP A 45 -14.73 3.02 -0.10
CA ASP A 45 -14.17 2.30 1.05
C ASP A 45 -12.73 2.76 1.36
N GLU A 46 -12.39 4.01 1.04
CA GLU A 46 -11.02 4.53 1.12
C GLU A 46 -10.47 4.56 2.55
N GLU A 47 -11.30 4.91 3.53
CA GLU A 47 -10.91 4.95 4.95
C GLU A 47 -10.64 3.54 5.49
N GLU A 48 -11.52 2.58 5.15
CA GLU A 48 -11.37 1.18 5.56
C GLU A 48 -10.15 0.55 4.90
N ALA A 49 -9.93 0.81 3.61
CA ALA A 49 -8.77 0.37 2.86
C ALA A 49 -7.47 0.95 3.46
N ALA A 50 -7.46 2.25 3.76
CA ALA A 50 -6.32 2.90 4.37
C ALA A 50 -5.97 2.28 5.72
N LYS A 51 -6.97 2.08 6.59
CA LYS A 51 -6.76 1.49 7.91
C LYS A 51 -6.21 0.08 7.82
N ALA A 52 -6.82 -0.78 7.01
CA ALA A 52 -6.37 -2.17 6.86
C ALA A 52 -4.96 -2.28 6.26
N VAL A 53 -4.60 -1.38 5.35
CA VAL A 53 -3.24 -1.35 4.78
C VAL A 53 -2.24 -0.83 5.81
N VAL A 54 -2.54 0.22 6.56
CA VAL A 54 -1.67 0.74 7.62
C VAL A 54 -1.41 -0.33 8.68
N GLU A 55 -2.46 -1.03 9.14
CA GLU A 55 -2.32 -2.13 10.11
C GLU A 55 -1.39 -3.24 9.58
N LEU A 56 -1.43 -3.55 8.29
CA LEU A 56 -0.53 -4.52 7.66
C LEU A 56 0.94 -4.07 7.65
N PHE A 57 1.19 -2.77 7.41
CA PHE A 57 2.54 -2.20 7.50
C PHE A 57 3.05 -2.22 8.95
N GLU A 58 2.20 -1.91 9.92
CA GLU A 58 2.54 -1.93 11.35
C GLU A 58 2.78 -3.35 11.88
N SER A 59 2.06 -4.35 11.35
CA SER A 59 2.27 -5.77 11.69
C SER A 59 3.49 -6.39 11.00
N GLY A 60 4.18 -5.65 10.12
CA GLY A 60 5.34 -6.17 9.39
C GLY A 60 4.97 -7.24 8.37
N PHE A 61 3.80 -7.11 7.73
CA PHE A 61 3.30 -8.06 6.72
C PHE A 61 3.12 -9.50 7.22
N ASP A 62 3.04 -9.69 8.54
CA ASP A 62 3.02 -11.01 9.20
C ASP A 62 4.23 -11.90 8.84
N GLU A 63 5.35 -11.30 8.44
CA GLU A 63 6.60 -12.01 8.14
C GLU A 63 7.32 -12.36 9.46
N LYS A 64 7.65 -13.65 9.64
CA LYS A 64 8.46 -14.18 10.75
C LYS A 64 9.88 -14.48 10.32
#